data_AF-A0A7W0MUP6-F1
#
_entry.id   AF-A0A7W0MUP6-F1
#
_cell.length_a   1.000
_cell.length_b   1.000
_cell.length_c   1.000
_cell.angle_alpha   90.00
_cell.angle_beta   90.00
_cell.angle_gamma   90.00
#
_symmetry.space_group_name_H-M   'P 1'
#
loop_
_entity.id
_entity.type
_entity.pdbx_description
1 polymer ?
#
loop_
_entity_poly.entity_id
_entity_poly.type
_entity_poly.pdbx_seq_one_letter_code
_entity_poly.pdbx_strand_id
1 'polypeptide(L)'
;MASRAALDTLPGPVLTAAVLVGLGVLAIALLERRTPVDPGFALRVKRAVGVAAVVLAVVGVAGALVAVGDPVDRVQTKWDEFKRGAGVATDGQAGFTNGFGGARYDYYRVALDLVEENPVHGVGADNFAQDYAARGRALEFPAFVHSIELRTLVHTGILGGLLLGLALGAALLAAWRATRVEGGRALSAAVSVAATMCALQWAVQGSADWFWEFPALGGAAFALLGVACGLAPHRSRPAEARDAPAEARDAPAEARDAPAEARDAPAEARGAPRGLRLAVLGVAGVVLVAALASLVLPWTSAIEVQRASKVWPADAPAAFGQLELAADLNPLSSQPALYEGTIALRLNRLDRARTAFTEALERDSREAYATLALGVIASQQGDRRRALAFLRRAAVLNRQDAVTLGALDRVRAGERIEIPALIEQFQILARNADR
;
A
#
# COMPACT_ATOMS: atom_id res chain seq x y z
N MET A 1 17.68 16.45 24.09
CA MET A 1 18.30 15.26 24.71
C MET A 1 17.34 14.41 25.57
N ALA A 2 16.24 14.96 26.10
CA ALA A 2 15.27 14.20 26.91
C ALA A 2 14.31 13.27 26.11
N SER A 3 14.24 13.37 24.77
CA SER A 3 13.24 12.62 23.97
C SER A 3 13.70 11.26 23.42
N ARG A 4 15.01 10.98 23.34
CA ARG A 4 15.50 9.63 22.98
C ARG A 4 15.20 8.61 24.09
N ALA A 5 15.25 9.04 25.36
CA ALA A 5 15.05 8.17 26.51
C ALA A 5 13.60 7.63 26.65
N ALA A 6 12.59 8.34 26.14
CA ALA A 6 11.18 7.89 26.21
C ALA A 6 10.79 6.92 25.08
N LEU A 7 11.45 7.00 23.93
CA LEU A 7 11.21 6.12 22.78
C LEU A 7 12.01 4.81 22.86
N ASP A 8 13.19 4.83 23.50
CA ASP A 8 13.97 3.62 23.76
C ASP A 8 13.39 2.74 24.89
N THR A 9 12.43 3.24 25.68
CA THR A 9 11.90 2.57 26.88
C THR A 9 10.55 1.87 26.69
N LEU A 10 9.84 2.09 25.57
CA LEU A 10 8.54 1.47 25.27
C LEU A 10 8.62 0.10 24.56
N PRO A 11 9.56 -0.18 23.63
CA PRO A 11 9.58 -1.44 22.89
C PRO A 11 9.83 -2.64 23.81
N GLY A 12 10.76 -2.50 24.76
CA GLY A 12 11.15 -3.58 25.68
C GLY A 12 9.99 -4.10 26.54
N PRO A 13 9.28 -3.25 27.29
CA PRO A 13 8.13 -3.65 28.09
C PRO A 13 6.97 -4.21 27.26
N VAL A 14 6.69 -3.66 26.08
CA VAL A 14 5.62 -4.14 25.18
C VAL A 14 5.94 -5.51 24.61
N LEU A 15 7.18 -5.72 24.13
CA LEU A 15 7.66 -7.03 23.68
C LEU A 15 7.66 -8.05 24.82
N THR A 16 8.11 -7.65 26.01
CA THR A 16 8.11 -8.51 27.21
C THR A 16 6.69 -8.91 27.57
N ALA A 17 5.74 -7.98 27.59
CA ALA A 17 4.34 -8.26 27.84
C ALA A 17 3.74 -9.19 26.78
N ALA A 18 4.02 -8.96 25.49
CA ALA A 18 3.55 -9.81 24.40
C ALA A 18 4.09 -11.25 24.51
N VAL A 19 5.38 -11.41 24.82
CA VAL A 19 6.00 -12.73 25.05
C VAL A 19 5.38 -13.41 26.27
N LEU A 20 5.19 -12.71 27.38
CA LEU A 20 4.58 -13.28 28.59
C LEU A 20 3.13 -13.71 28.35
N VAL A 21 2.34 -12.92 27.62
CA VAL A 21 0.99 -13.31 27.21
C VAL A 21 1.04 -14.54 26.30
N GLY A 22 1.95 -14.56 25.31
CA GLY A 22 2.14 -15.71 24.42
C GLY A 22 2.51 -17.00 25.16
N LEU A 23 3.43 -16.92 26.12
CA LEU A 23 3.82 -18.03 26.98
C LEU A 23 2.67 -18.47 27.90
N GLY A 24 1.90 -17.52 28.43
CA GLY A 24 0.71 -17.81 29.24
C GLY A 24 -0.36 -18.56 28.43
N VAL A 25 -0.65 -18.10 27.21
CA VAL A 25 -1.58 -18.78 26.30
C VAL A 25 -1.07 -20.17 25.93
N LEU A 26 0.23 -20.32 25.66
CA LEU A 26 0.83 -21.62 25.38
C LEU A 26 0.72 -22.57 26.58
N ALA A 27 1.00 -22.09 27.79
CA ALA A 27 0.90 -22.88 29.01
C ALA A 27 -0.54 -23.34 29.26
N ILE A 28 -1.53 -22.46 29.06
CA ILE A 28 -2.96 -22.79 29.15
C ILE A 28 -3.33 -23.83 28.10
N ALA A 29 -2.91 -23.65 26.85
CA ALA A 29 -3.17 -24.61 25.78
C ALA A 29 -2.54 -25.99 26.05
N LEU A 30 -1.33 -26.03 26.63
CA LEU A 30 -0.68 -27.27 27.05
C LEU A 30 -1.39 -27.94 28.24
N LEU A 31 -1.94 -27.14 29.16
CA LEU A 31 -2.70 -27.63 30.31
C LEU A 31 -4.06 -28.21 29.88
N GLU A 32 -4.77 -27.55 28.96
CA GLU A 32 -6.03 -28.04 28.38
C GLU A 32 -5.86 -29.40 27.68
N ARG A 33 -4.68 -29.68 27.09
CA ARG A 33 -4.37 -30.99 26.50
C ARG A 33 -4.28 -32.11 27.53
N ARG A 34 -3.95 -31.79 28.79
CA ARG A 34 -3.79 -32.76 29.88
C ARG A 34 -5.05 -32.92 30.73
N THR A 35 -5.80 -31.83 30.90
CA THR A 35 -7.04 -31.81 31.70
C THR A 35 -8.14 -31.12 30.90
N PRO A 36 -9.09 -31.87 30.32
CA PRO A 36 -10.22 -31.27 29.62
C PRO A 36 -11.05 -30.45 30.60
N VAL A 37 -11.22 -29.17 30.30
CA VAL A 37 -11.97 -28.22 31.13
C VAL A 37 -13.46 -28.42 30.93
N ASP A 38 -14.23 -28.36 32.02
CA ASP A 38 -15.70 -28.41 31.97
C ASP A 38 -16.26 -27.32 31.03
N PRO A 39 -17.10 -27.67 30.02
CA PRO A 39 -17.66 -26.72 29.07
C PRO A 39 -18.45 -25.57 29.73
N GLY A 40 -19.12 -25.85 30.84
CA GLY A 40 -19.90 -24.86 31.59
C GLY A 40 -19.02 -23.87 32.36
N PHE A 41 -17.87 -24.32 32.88
CA PHE A 41 -16.85 -23.45 33.47
C PHE A 41 -16.17 -22.58 32.41
N ALA A 42 -15.76 -23.16 31.28
CA ALA A 42 -15.12 -22.43 30.18
C ALA A 42 -16.01 -21.31 29.62
N LEU A 43 -17.32 -21.56 29.47
CA LEU A 43 -18.26 -20.54 29.01
C LEU A 43 -18.43 -19.39 30.01
N ARG A 44 -18.43 -19.68 31.31
CA ARG A 44 -18.50 -18.66 32.38
C ARG A 44 -17.25 -17.80 32.39
N VAL A 45 -16.06 -18.40 32.30
CA VAL A 45 -14.79 -17.67 32.21
C VAL A 45 -14.75 -16.81 30.94
N LYS A 46 -15.14 -17.36 29.78
CA LYS A 46 -15.21 -16.59 28.51
C LYS A 46 -16.14 -15.37 28.62
N ARG A 47 -17.31 -15.54 29.23
CA ARG A 47 -18.25 -14.43 29.47
C ARG A 47 -17.69 -13.41 30.46
N ALA A 48 -17.09 -13.86 31.56
CA ALA A 48 -16.50 -12.97 32.56
C ALA A 48 -15.35 -12.14 31.97
N VAL A 49 -14.45 -12.76 31.21
CA VAL A 49 -13.36 -12.06 30.50
C VAL A 49 -13.92 -11.09 29.47
N GLY A 50 -14.92 -11.51 28.68
CA GLY A 50 -15.57 -10.63 27.72
C GLY A 50 -16.23 -9.41 28.36
N VAL A 51 -16.96 -9.61 29.46
CA VAL A 51 -17.57 -8.51 30.25
C VAL A 51 -16.51 -7.61 30.83
N ALA A 52 -15.45 -8.16 31.45
CA ALA A 52 -14.36 -7.38 32.01
C ALA A 52 -13.65 -6.52 30.94
N ALA A 53 -13.40 -7.08 29.75
CA ALA A 53 -12.82 -6.33 28.63
C ALA A 53 -13.72 -5.18 28.17
N VAL A 54 -15.04 -5.41 28.05
CA VAL A 54 -16.01 -4.37 27.72
C VAL A 54 -16.06 -3.30 28.80
N VAL A 55 -16.09 -3.68 30.08
CA VAL A 55 -16.11 -2.73 31.21
C VAL A 55 -14.83 -1.89 31.22
N LEU A 56 -13.66 -2.50 31.06
CA LEU A 56 -12.39 -1.78 30.99
C LEU A 56 -12.35 -0.81 29.80
N ALA A 57 -12.86 -1.21 28.63
CA ALA A 57 -12.97 -0.33 27.48
C ALA A 57 -13.90 0.86 27.75
N VAL A 58 -15.09 0.63 28.33
CA VAL A 58 -16.06 1.67 28.67
C VAL A 58 -15.50 2.62 29.73
N VAL A 59 -14.90 2.10 30.80
CA VAL A 59 -14.28 2.91 31.86
C VAL A 59 -13.10 3.72 31.30
N GLY A 60 -12.28 3.11 30.44
CA GLY A 60 -11.18 3.80 29.76
C GLY A 60 -11.68 4.96 28.90
N VAL A 61 -12.73 4.73 28.09
CA VAL A 61 -13.36 5.78 27.26
C VAL A 61 -13.98 6.87 28.12
N ALA A 62 -14.75 6.50 29.15
CA ALA A 62 -15.38 7.46 30.06
C ALA A 62 -14.33 8.28 30.83
N GLY A 63 -13.28 7.64 31.33
CA GLY A 63 -12.15 8.29 31.99
C GLY A 63 -11.41 9.25 31.06
N ALA A 64 -11.22 8.86 29.79
CA ALA A 64 -10.65 9.74 28.77
C ALA A 64 -11.55 10.96 28.49
N LEU A 65 -12.87 10.76 28.34
CA LEU A 65 -13.83 11.85 28.13
C LEU A 65 -13.85 12.82 29.32
N VAL A 66 -13.83 12.31 30.55
CA VAL A 66 -13.79 13.14 31.78
C VAL A 66 -12.48 13.90 31.90
N ALA A 67 -11.34 13.26 31.62
CA ALA A 67 -10.03 13.90 31.68
C ALA A 67 -9.84 15.00 30.63
N VAL A 68 -10.56 14.93 29.50
CA VAL A 68 -10.48 15.87 28.39
C VAL A 68 -11.39 17.10 28.58
N GLY A 69 -12.42 17.02 29.43
CA GLY A 69 -13.31 18.15 29.72
C GLY A 69 -14.38 18.33 28.64
N ASP A 70 -14.19 19.28 27.73
CA ASP A 70 -15.11 19.53 26.60
C ASP A 70 -14.62 18.80 25.33
N PRO A 71 -15.20 17.63 25.00
CA PRO A 71 -14.78 16.86 23.84
C PRO A 71 -15.16 17.54 22.51
N VAL A 72 -16.20 18.38 22.48
CA VAL A 72 -16.68 19.01 21.23
C VAL A 72 -15.76 20.15 20.83
N ASP A 73 -15.48 21.06 21.76
CA ASP A 73 -14.55 22.18 21.53
C ASP A 73 -13.14 21.67 21.18
N ARG A 74 -12.70 20.59 21.84
CA ARG A 74 -11.43 19.92 21.53
C ARG A 74 -11.39 19.38 20.11
N VAL A 75 -12.46 18.72 19.66
CA VAL A 75 -12.55 18.19 18.29
C VAL A 75 -12.57 19.32 17.28
N GLN A 76 -13.33 20.39 17.53
CA GLN A 76 -13.37 21.57 16.64
C GLN A 76 -12.00 22.25 16.54
N THR A 77 -11.35 22.50 17.68
CA THR A 77 -10.00 23.06 17.74
C THR A 77 -9.00 22.20 16.97
N LYS A 78 -9.03 20.88 17.19
CA LYS A 78 -8.13 19.94 16.48
C LYS A 78 -8.42 19.85 14.99
N TRP A 79 -9.70 19.97 14.60
CA TRP A 79 -10.11 20.02 13.20
C TRP A 79 -9.64 21.29 12.50
N ASP A 80 -9.72 22.44 13.16
CA ASP A 80 -9.26 23.71 12.59
C ASP A 80 -7.73 23.84 12.60
N GLU A 81 -7.04 23.23 13.56
CA GLU A 81 -5.58 23.02 13.50
C GLU A 81 -5.21 22.12 12.31
N PHE A 82 -5.94 21.03 12.08
CA PHE A 82 -5.72 20.11 10.96
C PHE A 82 -5.89 20.81 9.60
N LYS A 83 -6.97 21.57 9.40
CA LYS A 83 -7.24 22.29 8.13
C LYS A 83 -6.23 23.37 7.81
N ARG A 84 -5.77 24.11 8.83
CA ARG A 84 -4.84 25.23 8.62
C ARG A 84 -3.47 24.74 8.14
N GLY A 85 -3.17 23.45 8.31
CA GLY A 85 -1.83 22.90 8.14
C GLY A 85 -0.94 23.43 9.25
N ALA A 86 -0.16 22.56 9.89
CA ALA A 86 0.79 23.04 10.88
C ALA A 86 1.81 23.94 10.16
N GLY A 87 1.72 25.26 10.35
CA GLY A 87 2.83 26.15 10.03
C GLY A 87 4.06 25.63 10.76
N VAL A 88 5.11 25.27 10.00
CA VAL A 88 6.44 24.81 10.44
C VAL A 88 6.42 24.23 11.85
N ALA A 89 6.21 22.92 11.98
CA ALA A 89 6.41 22.24 13.26
C ALA A 89 7.87 22.46 13.69
N THR A 90 8.10 23.44 14.55
CA THR A 90 9.30 23.55 15.37
C THR A 90 9.26 22.39 16.35
N ASP A 91 10.33 21.59 16.30
CA ASP A 91 10.64 20.44 17.13
C ASP A 91 10.13 19.08 16.63
N GLY A 92 11.11 18.23 16.26
CA GLY A 92 10.97 16.85 15.81
C GLY A 92 10.45 15.89 16.90
N GLN A 93 9.22 16.11 17.35
CA GLN A 93 8.45 15.17 18.15
C GLN A 93 7.50 14.38 17.24
N ALA A 94 8.04 13.38 16.55
CA ALA A 94 7.25 12.30 15.97
C ALA A 94 6.83 11.35 17.11
N GLY A 95 5.65 11.58 17.67
CA GLY A 95 5.07 10.74 18.72
C GLY A 95 3.62 10.41 18.39
N PHE A 96 3.17 9.22 18.77
CA PHE A 96 1.81 8.67 18.57
C PHE A 96 0.67 9.58 19.10
N THR A 97 1.02 10.61 19.88
CA THR A 97 0.10 11.58 20.52
C THR A 97 0.24 13.00 19.97
N ASN A 98 1.28 13.29 19.17
CA ASN A 98 1.45 14.57 18.51
C ASN A 98 0.62 14.52 17.22
N GLY A 99 -0.42 15.34 17.17
CA GLY A 99 -1.58 15.11 16.32
C GLY A 99 -1.27 15.00 14.81
N PHE A 100 -2.33 14.71 14.07
CA PHE A 100 -2.40 14.69 12.59
C PHE A 100 -1.95 15.99 11.89
N GLY A 101 -1.26 16.90 12.58
CA GLY A 101 -0.75 18.17 12.08
C GLY A 101 0.39 17.98 11.07
N GLY A 102 0.20 18.59 9.91
CA GLY A 102 1.09 18.60 8.76
C GLY A 102 0.29 19.05 7.53
N ALA A 103 0.86 18.93 6.33
CA ALA A 103 0.15 19.22 5.08
C ALA A 103 -0.95 18.19 4.70
N ARG A 104 -1.25 17.21 5.58
CA ARG A 104 -2.17 16.09 5.34
C ARG A 104 -3.57 16.50 4.91
N TYR A 105 -4.13 17.57 5.48
CA TYR A 105 -5.43 18.07 5.04
C TYR A 105 -5.40 18.47 3.55
N ASP A 106 -4.33 19.13 3.12
CA ASP A 106 -4.16 19.53 1.73
C ASP A 106 -3.93 18.31 0.82
N TYR A 107 -3.24 17.27 1.32
CA TYR A 107 -3.09 15.99 0.61
C TYR A 107 -4.45 15.35 0.34
N TYR A 108 -5.30 15.27 1.36
CA TYR A 108 -6.65 14.69 1.24
C TYR A 108 -7.55 15.53 0.36
N ARG A 109 -7.47 16.87 0.44
CA ARG A 109 -8.20 17.77 -0.47
C ARG A 109 -7.85 17.47 -1.92
N VAL A 110 -6.56 17.48 -2.26
CA VAL A 110 -6.12 17.20 -3.64
C VAL A 110 -6.51 15.78 -4.05
N ALA A 111 -6.38 14.80 -3.17
CA ALA A 111 -6.79 13.42 -3.44
C ALA A 111 -8.28 13.31 -3.78
N LEU A 112 -9.16 13.98 -3.02
CA LEU A 112 -10.60 13.99 -3.29
C LEU A 112 -10.91 14.69 -4.62
N ASP A 113 -10.25 15.81 -4.93
CA ASP A 113 -10.38 16.50 -6.23
C ASP A 113 -10.02 15.52 -7.37
N LEU A 114 -8.95 14.73 -7.23
CA LEU A 114 -8.53 13.75 -8.24
C LEU A 114 -9.48 12.57 -8.39
N VAL A 115 -10.07 12.10 -7.29
CA VAL A 115 -11.09 11.03 -7.31
C VAL A 115 -12.36 11.51 -8.02
N GLU A 116 -12.77 12.76 -7.79
CA GLU A 116 -13.93 13.35 -8.46
C GLU A 116 -13.70 13.50 -9.97
N GLU A 117 -12.49 13.90 -10.37
CA GLU A 117 -12.12 14.05 -11.79
C GLU A 117 -11.91 12.72 -12.51
N ASN A 118 -11.38 11.70 -11.81
CA ASN A 118 -11.01 10.39 -12.40
C ASN A 118 -11.68 9.21 -11.67
N PRO A 119 -13.02 9.18 -11.55
CA PRO A 119 -13.71 8.29 -10.62
C PRO A 119 -13.61 6.81 -10.97
N VAL A 120 -13.46 6.46 -12.25
CA VAL A 120 -13.50 5.07 -12.70
C VAL A 120 -12.13 4.40 -12.63
N HIS A 121 -11.10 5.05 -13.17
CA HIS A 121 -9.78 4.46 -13.39
C HIS A 121 -8.67 5.10 -12.54
N GLY A 122 -8.95 6.21 -11.86
CA GLY A 122 -7.93 6.97 -11.13
C GLY A 122 -6.90 7.62 -12.06
N VAL A 123 -5.85 8.19 -11.46
CA VAL A 123 -4.75 8.87 -12.18
C VAL A 123 -3.59 7.92 -12.52
N GLY A 124 -3.73 6.62 -12.22
CA GLY A 124 -2.65 5.64 -12.34
C GLY A 124 -1.80 5.52 -11.07
N ALA A 125 -1.09 4.39 -10.95
CA ALA A 125 -0.24 4.11 -9.80
C ALA A 125 0.94 5.10 -9.73
N ASP A 126 1.20 5.61 -8.52
CA ASP A 126 2.32 6.48 -8.16
C ASP A 126 2.38 7.81 -8.92
N ASN A 127 1.22 8.27 -9.40
CA ASN A 127 1.07 9.51 -10.17
C ASN A 127 0.56 10.70 -9.33
N PHE A 128 0.33 10.51 -8.03
CA PHE A 128 -0.19 11.54 -7.14
C PHE A 128 0.75 12.74 -6.98
N ALA A 129 2.06 12.50 -6.93
CA ALA A 129 3.06 13.53 -6.67
C ALA A 129 3.03 14.65 -7.72
N GLN A 130 2.84 14.31 -8.99
CA GLN A 130 2.77 15.24 -10.12
C GLN A 130 1.52 16.11 -10.04
N ASP A 131 0.36 15.54 -9.72
CA ASP A 131 -0.87 16.31 -9.52
C ASP A 131 -0.79 17.20 -8.29
N TYR A 132 -0.19 16.70 -7.22
CA TYR A 132 0.01 17.46 -6.01
C TYR A 132 0.96 18.64 -6.24
N ALA A 133 2.05 18.49 -7.00
CA ALA A 133 2.94 19.61 -7.34
C ALA A 133 2.20 20.78 -8.05
N ALA A 134 1.18 20.47 -8.85
CA ALA A 134 0.40 21.46 -9.57
C ALA A 134 -0.72 22.10 -8.73
N ARG A 135 -1.26 21.38 -7.73
CA ARG A 135 -2.50 21.74 -7.01
C ARG A 135 -2.32 21.99 -5.51
N GLY A 136 -1.22 21.51 -4.96
CA GLY A 136 -0.85 21.61 -3.56
C GLY A 136 -0.59 23.05 -3.15
N ARG A 137 -0.85 23.32 -1.88
CA ARG A 137 -0.65 24.59 -1.19
C ARG A 137 0.48 24.50 -0.19
N ALA A 138 0.80 23.31 0.30
CA ALA A 138 1.96 23.10 1.16
C ALA A 138 3.26 22.99 0.37
N LEU A 139 4.36 23.49 0.96
CA LEU A 139 5.72 23.42 0.41
C LEU A 139 6.34 22.01 0.47
N GLU A 140 5.60 21.04 0.98
CA GLU A 140 5.99 19.63 1.01
C GLU A 140 5.62 18.97 -0.33
N PHE A 141 6.46 18.03 -0.79
CA PHE A 141 6.25 17.26 -2.02
C PHE A 141 5.99 15.79 -1.68
N PRO A 142 4.76 15.44 -1.24
CA PRO A 142 4.43 14.07 -0.90
C PRO A 142 4.45 13.18 -2.15
N ALA A 143 5.11 12.04 -2.05
CA ALA A 143 4.89 10.95 -3.01
C ALA A 143 3.48 10.35 -2.86
N PHE A 144 2.90 10.42 -1.65
CA PHE A 144 1.72 9.64 -1.27
C PHE A 144 0.66 10.43 -0.50
N VAL A 145 -0.58 9.99 -0.63
CA VAL A 145 -1.77 10.61 -0.02
C VAL A 145 -1.81 10.49 1.51
N HIS A 146 -1.08 9.55 2.12
CA HIS A 146 -1.16 9.22 3.57
C HIS A 146 -2.53 8.68 4.02
N SER A 147 -3.18 7.92 3.14
CA SER A 147 -4.31 7.03 3.42
C SER A 147 -4.33 5.94 2.35
N ILE A 148 -4.38 4.66 2.75
CA ILE A 148 -4.43 3.54 1.82
C ILE A 148 -5.73 3.52 1.01
N GLU A 149 -6.85 3.96 1.60
CA GLU A 149 -8.15 4.03 0.96
C GLU A 149 -8.16 5.11 -0.11
N LEU A 150 -7.77 6.35 0.26
CA LEU A 150 -7.69 7.45 -0.69
C LEU A 150 -6.64 7.18 -1.75
N ARG A 151 -5.47 6.63 -1.41
CA ARG A 151 -4.48 6.21 -2.41
C ARG A 151 -5.07 5.23 -3.40
N THR A 152 -5.77 4.19 -2.92
CA THR A 152 -6.37 3.20 -3.80
C THR A 152 -7.36 3.87 -4.76
N LEU A 153 -8.23 4.74 -4.26
CA LEU A 153 -9.19 5.46 -5.09
C LEU A 153 -8.51 6.43 -6.07
N VAL A 154 -7.51 7.19 -5.63
CA VAL A 154 -6.76 8.12 -6.48
C VAL A 154 -6.04 7.35 -7.58
N HIS A 155 -5.37 6.24 -7.28
CA HIS A 155 -4.55 5.53 -8.26
C HIS A 155 -5.37 4.63 -9.20
N THR A 156 -6.46 4.04 -8.71
CA THR A 156 -7.17 2.97 -9.44
C THR A 156 -8.67 3.23 -9.63
N GLY A 157 -9.16 4.35 -9.10
CA GLY A 157 -10.58 4.70 -9.12
C GLY A 157 -11.43 3.75 -8.27
N ILE A 158 -12.74 3.85 -8.46
CA ILE A 158 -13.74 3.01 -7.79
C ILE A 158 -13.55 1.54 -8.15
N LEU A 159 -13.01 1.22 -9.34
CA LEU A 159 -12.81 -0.17 -9.75
C LEU A 159 -11.81 -0.89 -8.83
N GLY A 160 -10.62 -0.31 -8.63
CA GLY A 160 -9.65 -0.91 -7.72
C GLY A 160 -10.09 -0.81 -6.25
N GLY A 161 -10.81 0.24 -5.87
CA GLY A 161 -11.46 0.33 -4.56
C GLY A 161 -12.43 -0.82 -4.28
N LEU A 162 -13.29 -1.16 -5.26
CA LEU A 162 -14.23 -2.28 -5.15
C LEU A 162 -13.52 -3.63 -5.12
N LEU A 163 -12.46 -3.82 -5.92
CA LEU A 163 -11.67 -5.05 -5.92
C LEU A 163 -10.96 -5.26 -4.58
N LEU A 164 -10.35 -4.21 -4.02
CA LEU A 164 -9.74 -4.25 -2.69
C LEU A 164 -10.79 -4.54 -1.62
N GLY A 165 -11.92 -3.85 -1.66
CA GLY A 165 -13.03 -4.05 -0.73
C GLY A 165 -13.59 -5.48 -0.78
N LEU A 166 -13.73 -6.05 -1.97
CA LEU A 166 -14.16 -7.44 -2.16
C LEU A 166 -13.14 -8.43 -1.59
N ALA A 167 -11.85 -8.23 -1.87
CA ALA A 167 -10.78 -9.10 -1.38
C ALA A 167 -10.69 -9.08 0.16
N LEU A 168 -10.71 -7.88 0.76
CA LEU A 168 -10.70 -7.71 2.21
C LEU A 168 -12.00 -8.26 2.84
N GLY A 169 -13.16 -7.99 2.24
CA GLY A 169 -14.43 -8.52 2.71
C GLY A 169 -14.49 -10.06 2.68
N ALA A 170 -13.98 -10.68 1.62
CA ALA A 170 -13.87 -12.13 1.51
C ALA A 170 -12.91 -12.72 2.55
N ALA A 171 -11.77 -12.07 2.78
CA ALA A 171 -10.79 -12.49 3.78
C ALA A 171 -11.35 -12.38 5.20
N LEU A 172 -12.00 -11.27 5.54
CA LEU A 172 -12.65 -11.07 6.83
C LEU A 172 -13.80 -12.05 7.04
N LEU A 173 -14.58 -12.37 6.00
CA LEU A 173 -15.63 -13.39 6.07
C LEU A 173 -15.04 -14.78 6.31
N ALA A 174 -13.93 -15.13 5.66
CA ALA A 174 -13.25 -16.41 5.87
C ALA A 174 -12.68 -16.51 7.29
N ALA A 175 -11.99 -15.46 7.76
CA ALA A 175 -11.51 -15.37 9.14
C ALA A 175 -12.67 -15.47 10.15
N TRP A 176 -13.77 -14.74 9.91
CA TRP A 176 -14.96 -14.82 10.76
C TRP A 176 -15.54 -16.24 10.80
N ARG A 177 -15.63 -16.95 9.67
CA ARG A 177 -16.07 -18.35 9.63
C ARG A 177 -15.15 -19.27 10.44
N ALA A 178 -13.83 -19.02 10.42
CA ALA A 178 -12.88 -19.77 11.24
C ALA A 178 -13.12 -19.59 12.75
N THR A 179 -13.69 -18.46 13.18
CA THR A 179 -14.08 -18.24 14.60
C THR A 179 -15.35 -18.97 15.03
N ARG A 180 -16.16 -19.42 14.06
CA ARG A 180 -17.47 -20.06 14.30
C ARG A 180 -17.40 -21.59 14.32
N VAL A 181 -16.21 -22.18 14.28
CA VAL A 181 -16.05 -23.64 14.24
C VAL A 181 -16.31 -24.25 15.60
N GLU A 182 -17.31 -25.13 15.69
CA GLU A 182 -17.63 -25.92 16.87
C GLU A 182 -16.81 -27.23 16.91
N GLY A 183 -16.54 -27.76 18.12
CA GLY A 183 -15.90 -29.06 18.33
C GLY A 183 -14.36 -29.04 18.46
N GLY A 184 -13.83 -28.57 19.60
CA GLY A 184 -12.43 -28.79 19.99
C GLY A 184 -11.36 -27.92 19.30
N ARG A 185 -11.76 -26.95 18.46
CA ARG A 185 -10.84 -26.05 17.73
C ARG A 185 -10.74 -24.63 18.32
N ALA A 186 -10.83 -24.51 19.64
CA ALA A 186 -10.76 -23.22 20.34
C ALA A 186 -9.47 -22.44 20.03
N LEU A 187 -8.35 -23.15 19.91
CA LEU A 187 -7.05 -22.58 19.52
C LEU A 187 -7.09 -21.98 18.10
N SER A 188 -7.71 -22.67 17.13
CA SER A 188 -7.83 -22.16 15.75
C SER A 188 -8.66 -20.87 15.69
N ALA A 189 -9.74 -20.81 16.46
CA ALA A 189 -10.54 -19.60 16.57
C ALA A 189 -9.73 -18.45 17.21
N ALA A 190 -8.98 -18.72 18.28
CA ALA A 190 -8.13 -17.73 18.94
C ALA A 190 -7.02 -17.19 18.03
N VAL A 191 -6.34 -18.09 17.29
CA VAL A 191 -5.30 -17.71 16.32
C VAL A 191 -5.90 -16.88 15.18
N SER A 192 -7.07 -17.26 14.64
CA SER A 192 -7.75 -16.50 13.60
C SER A 192 -8.11 -15.08 14.05
N VAL A 193 -8.63 -14.93 15.28
CA VAL A 193 -8.93 -13.61 15.87
C VAL A 193 -7.65 -12.79 16.01
N ALA A 194 -6.60 -13.34 16.63
CA ALA A 194 -5.35 -12.62 16.86
C ALA A 194 -4.70 -12.17 15.54
N ALA A 195 -4.61 -13.07 14.56
CA ALA A 195 -4.04 -12.77 13.26
C ALA A 195 -4.86 -11.71 12.48
N THR A 196 -6.19 -11.77 12.56
CA THR A 196 -7.08 -10.75 11.97
C THR A 196 -6.90 -9.39 12.65
N MET A 197 -6.74 -9.35 13.97
CA MET A 197 -6.51 -8.10 14.70
C MET A 197 -5.19 -7.43 14.31
N CYS A 198 -4.11 -8.19 14.12
CA CYS A 198 -2.85 -7.65 13.61
C CYS A 198 -3.01 -7.04 12.21
N ALA A 199 -3.71 -7.73 11.30
CA ALA A 199 -3.98 -7.21 9.97
C ALA A 199 -4.84 -5.94 10.00
N LEU A 200 -5.86 -5.90 10.87
CA LEU A 200 -6.71 -4.72 11.06
C LEU A 200 -5.94 -3.54 11.67
N GLN A 201 -5.02 -3.79 12.60
CA GLN A 201 -4.16 -2.74 13.14
C GLN A 201 -3.31 -2.11 12.04
N TRP A 202 -2.70 -2.93 11.18
CA TRP A 202 -1.94 -2.44 10.03
C TRP A 202 -2.82 -1.62 9.09
N ALA A 203 -4.04 -2.08 8.79
CA ALA A 203 -4.98 -1.37 7.93
C ALA A 203 -5.39 -0.01 8.53
N VAL A 204 -5.81 0.02 9.80
CA VAL A 204 -6.22 1.25 10.50
C VAL A 204 -5.09 2.28 10.54
N GLN A 205 -3.86 1.82 10.82
CA GLN A 205 -2.72 2.71 10.83
C GLN A 205 -2.34 3.16 9.40
N GLY A 206 -2.48 2.27 8.41
CA GLY A 206 -2.40 2.58 6.99
C GLY A 206 -3.53 3.47 6.48
N SER A 207 -4.60 3.70 7.24
CA SER A 207 -5.61 4.71 6.86
C SER A 207 -5.13 6.15 7.14
N ALA A 208 -4.10 6.30 7.98
CA ALA A 208 -3.68 7.61 8.50
C ALA A 208 -2.21 7.95 8.23
N ASP A 209 -1.36 6.98 7.90
CA ASP A 209 0.07 7.18 7.67
C ASP A 209 0.54 6.58 6.34
N TRP A 210 1.82 6.26 6.13
CA TRP A 210 2.33 5.66 4.87
C TRP A 210 2.97 4.28 5.09
N PHE A 211 2.66 3.59 6.20
CA PHE A 211 3.35 2.37 6.60
C PHE A 211 3.25 1.18 5.64
N TRP A 212 2.31 1.20 4.69
CA TRP A 212 2.23 0.18 3.65
C TRP A 212 3.45 0.21 2.70
N GLU A 213 4.23 1.30 2.65
CA GLU A 213 5.46 1.37 1.87
C GLU A 213 6.58 0.50 2.44
N PHE A 214 6.47 0.07 3.71
CA PHE A 214 7.40 -0.88 4.29
C PHE A 214 6.91 -2.30 3.98
N PRO A 215 7.50 -3.02 3.00
CA PRO A 215 6.94 -4.29 2.54
C PRO A 215 6.94 -5.35 3.63
N ALA A 216 7.86 -5.25 4.60
CA ALA A 216 7.89 -6.12 5.77
C ALA A 216 6.63 -6.01 6.63
N LEU A 217 6.07 -4.80 6.80
CA LEU A 217 4.86 -4.57 7.59
C LEU A 217 3.62 -5.08 6.85
N GLY A 218 3.46 -4.70 5.58
CA GLY A 218 2.35 -5.17 4.75
C GLY A 218 2.40 -6.69 4.54
N GLY A 219 3.56 -7.24 4.22
CA GLY A 219 3.77 -8.68 4.04
C GLY A 219 3.41 -9.49 5.28
N ALA A 220 3.82 -9.04 6.48
CA ALA A 220 3.44 -9.69 7.73
C ALA A 220 1.92 -9.62 7.98
N ALA A 221 1.29 -8.46 7.74
CA ALA A 221 -0.15 -8.29 7.90
C ALA A 221 -0.95 -9.22 6.97
N PHE A 222 -0.59 -9.28 5.68
CA PHE A 222 -1.26 -10.16 4.72
C PHE A 222 -0.99 -11.65 4.97
N ALA A 223 0.22 -12.01 5.44
CA ALA A 223 0.52 -13.38 5.83
C ALA A 223 -0.34 -13.84 7.01
N LEU A 224 -0.50 -12.99 8.04
CA LEU A 224 -1.38 -13.25 9.18
C LEU A 224 -2.84 -13.35 8.75
N LEU A 225 -3.31 -12.46 7.88
CA LEU A 225 -4.65 -12.55 7.31
C LEU A 225 -4.85 -13.86 6.52
N GLY A 226 -3.84 -14.30 5.76
CA GLY A 226 -3.81 -15.58 5.06
C GLY A 226 -3.91 -16.78 6.02
N VAL A 227 -3.18 -16.74 7.14
CA VAL A 227 -3.31 -17.75 8.22
C VAL A 227 -4.74 -17.76 8.77
N ALA A 228 -5.32 -16.61 9.06
CA ALA A 228 -6.70 -16.51 9.56
C ALA A 228 -7.71 -17.10 8.57
N CYS A 229 -7.53 -16.86 7.26
CA CYS A 229 -8.37 -17.41 6.20
C CYS A 229 -8.18 -18.91 6.03
N GLY A 230 -6.96 -19.42 6.12
CA GLY A 230 -6.64 -20.85 5.97
C GLY A 230 -7.27 -21.74 7.06
N LEU A 231 -7.62 -21.14 8.21
CA LEU A 231 -8.32 -21.80 9.30
C LEU A 231 -9.84 -21.93 9.07
N ALA A 232 -10.38 -21.36 7.99
CA ALA A 232 -11.78 -21.49 7.65
C ALA A 232 -12.14 -22.98 7.36
N PRO A 233 -13.29 -23.47 7.83
CA PRO A 233 -13.70 -24.85 7.58
C PRO A 233 -13.86 -25.09 6.07
N HIS A 234 -13.09 -26.05 5.55
CA HIS A 234 -13.22 -26.48 4.16
C HIS A 234 -14.38 -27.47 4.08
N ARG A 235 -15.27 -27.32 3.09
CA ARG A 235 -16.22 -28.38 2.74
C ARG A 235 -15.43 -29.53 2.15
N SER A 236 -14.96 -30.45 2.99
CA SER A 236 -14.51 -31.74 2.53
C SER A 236 -15.65 -32.37 1.73
N ARG A 237 -15.42 -32.71 0.46
CA ARG A 237 -16.29 -33.68 -0.22
C ARG A 237 -16.38 -34.91 0.70
N PRO A 238 -17.56 -35.53 0.89
CA PRO A 238 -17.65 -36.72 1.71
C PRO A 238 -16.64 -37.75 1.19
N ALA A 239 -15.63 -38.06 2.01
CA ALA A 239 -14.71 -39.18 1.77
C ALA A 239 -15.43 -40.54 1.95
N GLU A 240 -16.70 -40.50 2.36
CA GLU A 240 -17.58 -41.64 2.64
C GLU A 240 -17.95 -42.49 1.41
N ALA A 241 -17.63 -42.07 0.19
CA ALA A 241 -17.86 -42.89 -1.00
C ALA A 241 -16.66 -43.78 -1.40
N ARG A 242 -15.53 -43.72 -0.68
CA ARG A 242 -14.37 -44.59 -0.94
C ARG A 242 -14.17 -45.70 0.09
N ASP A 243 -14.71 -45.54 1.29
CA ASP A 243 -14.60 -46.52 2.38
C ASP A 243 -15.98 -47.09 2.75
N ALA A 244 -16.76 -47.53 1.77
CA ALA A 244 -17.86 -48.46 2.07
C ALA A 244 -17.23 -49.80 2.49
N PRO A 245 -17.55 -50.35 3.67
CA PRO A 245 -16.99 -51.63 4.11
C PRO A 245 -17.36 -52.74 3.12
N ALA A 246 -16.42 -53.64 2.87
CA ALA A 246 -16.59 -54.82 2.01
C ALA A 246 -17.64 -55.83 2.53
N GLU A 247 -18.35 -55.53 3.61
CA GLU A 247 -19.36 -56.39 4.24
C GLU A 247 -20.72 -56.39 3.54
N ALA A 248 -20.95 -55.55 2.53
CA ALA A 248 -22.17 -55.62 1.71
C ALA A 248 -22.11 -56.66 0.58
N ARG A 249 -21.10 -57.55 0.57
CA ARG A 249 -20.98 -58.65 -0.41
C ARG A 249 -21.55 -59.99 0.05
N ASP A 250 -21.93 -60.13 1.32
CA ASP A 250 -22.50 -61.37 1.89
C ASP A 250 -23.92 -61.20 2.44
N ALA A 251 -24.76 -60.44 1.75
CA ALA A 251 -26.21 -60.48 2.00
C ALA A 251 -26.87 -61.60 1.17
N PRO A 252 -27.75 -62.45 1.76
CA PRO A 252 -28.40 -63.54 1.04
C PRO A 252 -29.30 -63.02 -0.09
N ALA A 253 -29.41 -63.83 -1.14
CA ALA A 253 -29.97 -63.49 -2.46
C ALA A 253 -31.51 -63.31 -2.52
N GLU A 254 -32.17 -62.89 -1.44
CA GLU A 254 -33.65 -62.85 -1.35
C GLU A 254 -34.27 -61.46 -1.22
N ALA A 255 -33.55 -60.39 -1.53
CA ALA A 255 -34.13 -59.03 -1.61
C ALA A 255 -33.95 -58.40 -3.01
N ARG A 256 -34.05 -59.20 -4.07
CA ARG A 256 -34.16 -58.72 -5.45
C ARG A 256 -35.63 -58.72 -5.88
N ASP A 257 -36.45 -57.90 -5.25
CA ASP A 257 -37.73 -57.45 -5.82
C ASP A 257 -38.20 -56.20 -5.08
N ALA A 258 -37.68 -55.05 -5.52
CA ALA A 258 -38.28 -53.75 -5.26
C ALA A 258 -38.24 -52.95 -6.57
N PRO A 259 -39.31 -52.21 -6.94
CA PRO A 259 -39.48 -51.68 -8.29
C PRO A 259 -38.45 -50.61 -8.64
N ALA A 260 -38.04 -50.63 -9.91
CA ALA A 260 -37.00 -49.82 -10.51
C ALA A 260 -37.38 -48.33 -10.74
N GLU A 261 -38.11 -47.68 -9.82
CA GLU A 261 -38.63 -46.32 -10.04
C GLU A 261 -37.99 -45.21 -9.20
N ALA A 262 -36.96 -45.51 -8.40
CA ALA A 262 -36.22 -44.47 -7.65
C ALA A 262 -34.80 -44.20 -8.21
N ARG A 263 -34.52 -44.57 -9.46
CA ARG A 263 -33.20 -44.36 -10.10
C ARG A 263 -33.13 -43.20 -11.09
N ASP A 264 -34.24 -42.50 -11.35
CA ASP A 264 -34.30 -41.33 -12.23
C ASP A 264 -34.41 -40.01 -11.47
N ALA A 265 -33.53 -39.79 -10.49
CA ALA A 265 -33.18 -38.43 -10.07
C ALA A 265 -31.91 -38.02 -10.81
N PRO A 266 -31.90 -36.94 -11.60
CA PRO A 266 -30.74 -36.58 -12.41
C PRO A 266 -29.58 -36.24 -11.48
N ALA A 267 -28.50 -37.01 -11.57
CA ALA A 267 -27.21 -36.74 -10.97
C ALA A 267 -26.50 -35.53 -11.64
N GLU A 268 -27.23 -34.44 -11.89
CA GLU A 268 -26.70 -33.16 -12.33
C GLU A 268 -26.27 -32.30 -11.13
N ALA A 269 -25.43 -32.84 -10.25
CA ALA A 269 -24.64 -32.02 -9.32
C ALA A 269 -23.25 -31.77 -9.92
N ARG A 270 -23.31 -31.09 -11.07
CA ARG A 270 -22.28 -30.39 -11.86
C ARG A 270 -20.92 -30.22 -11.18
N GLY A 271 -20.03 -31.19 -11.39
CA GLY A 271 -18.61 -30.88 -11.47
C GLY A 271 -18.35 -30.16 -12.78
N ALA A 272 -17.77 -28.96 -12.75
CA ALA A 272 -17.35 -28.25 -13.96
C ALA A 272 -16.63 -29.23 -14.93
N PRO A 273 -17.00 -29.27 -16.22
CA PRO A 273 -16.41 -30.21 -17.18
C PRO A 273 -14.90 -30.05 -17.17
N ARG A 274 -14.14 -31.15 -17.35
CA ARG A 274 -12.67 -31.13 -17.28
C ARG A 274 -12.05 -30.04 -18.15
N GLY A 275 -12.66 -29.76 -19.32
CA GLY A 275 -12.28 -28.64 -20.19
C GLY A 275 -12.42 -27.25 -19.55
N LEU A 276 -13.52 -26.99 -18.82
CA LEU A 276 -13.71 -25.73 -18.10
C LEU A 276 -12.70 -25.56 -16.96
N ARG A 277 -12.34 -26.65 -16.25
CA ARG A 277 -11.31 -26.61 -15.21
C ARG A 277 -9.93 -26.31 -15.76
N LEU A 278 -9.55 -26.95 -16.87
CA LEU A 278 -8.28 -26.68 -17.54
C LEU A 278 -8.23 -25.27 -18.11
N ALA A 279 -9.34 -24.76 -18.65
CA ALA A 279 -9.44 -23.37 -19.12
C ALA A 279 -9.27 -22.37 -17.97
N VAL A 280 -9.94 -22.59 -16.83
CA VAL A 280 -9.79 -21.73 -15.63
C VAL A 280 -8.36 -21.75 -15.10
N LEU A 281 -7.72 -22.93 -15.04
CA LEU A 281 -6.32 -23.04 -14.62
C LEU A 281 -5.37 -22.37 -15.61
N GLY A 282 -5.63 -22.50 -16.91
CA GLY A 282 -4.87 -21.81 -17.96
C GLY A 282 -4.96 -20.29 -17.83
N VAL A 283 -6.18 -19.76 -17.68
CA VAL A 283 -6.41 -18.32 -17.47
C VAL A 283 -5.74 -17.85 -16.17
N ALA A 284 -5.90 -18.58 -15.08
CA ALA A 284 -5.26 -18.25 -13.80
C ALA A 284 -3.72 -18.24 -13.92
N GLY A 285 -3.15 -19.19 -14.66
CA GLY A 285 -1.72 -19.24 -14.94
C GLY A 285 -1.24 -18.01 -15.74
N VAL A 286 -1.97 -17.63 -16.79
CA VAL A 286 -1.66 -16.43 -17.59
C VAL A 286 -1.75 -15.16 -16.75
N VAL A 287 -2.81 -15.02 -15.94
CA VAL A 287 -2.98 -13.87 -15.03
C VAL A 287 -1.85 -13.81 -14.01
N LEU A 288 -1.43 -14.94 -13.45
CA LEU A 288 -0.32 -14.99 -12.51
C LEU A 288 1.01 -14.59 -13.17
N VAL A 289 1.29 -15.10 -14.38
CA VAL A 289 2.50 -14.73 -15.13
C VAL A 289 2.48 -13.23 -15.46
N ALA A 290 1.35 -12.70 -15.92
CA ALA A 290 1.20 -11.28 -16.19
C ALA A 290 1.40 -10.43 -14.92
N ALA A 291 0.83 -10.85 -13.79
CA ALA A 291 1.02 -10.19 -12.50
C ALA A 291 2.49 -10.21 -12.05
N LEU A 292 3.17 -11.36 -12.16
CA LEU A 292 4.59 -11.47 -11.83
C LEU A 292 5.45 -10.61 -12.75
N ALA A 293 5.20 -10.63 -14.06
CA ALA A 293 5.90 -9.78 -15.02
C ALA A 293 5.70 -8.29 -14.71
N SER A 294 4.48 -7.88 -14.36
CA SER A 294 4.13 -6.49 -13.99
C SER A 294 4.81 -6.01 -12.70
N LEU A 295 5.37 -6.91 -11.89
CA LEU A 295 6.13 -6.59 -10.69
C LEU A 295 7.63 -6.68 -10.94
N VAL A 296 8.08 -7.77 -11.54
CA VAL A 296 9.51 -8.06 -11.72
C VAL A 296 10.13 -7.09 -12.72
N LEU A 297 9.49 -6.81 -13.86
CA LEU A 297 10.08 -5.98 -14.90
C LEU A 297 10.27 -4.52 -14.44
N PRO A 298 9.26 -3.84 -13.85
CA PRO A 298 9.45 -2.51 -13.28
C PRO A 298 10.48 -2.49 -12.13
N TRP A 299 10.48 -3.51 -11.27
CA TRP A 299 11.45 -3.60 -10.18
C TRP A 299 12.89 -3.74 -10.70
N THR A 300 13.11 -4.58 -11.72
CA THR A 300 14.43 -4.70 -12.36
C THR A 300 14.84 -3.41 -13.06
N SER A 301 13.91 -2.72 -13.73
CA SER A 301 14.15 -1.40 -14.32
C SER A 301 14.63 -0.40 -13.26
N ALA A 302 13.96 -0.34 -12.11
CA ALA A 302 14.34 0.55 -11.01
C ALA A 302 15.75 0.24 -10.46
N ILE A 303 16.13 -1.04 -10.38
CA ILE A 303 17.49 -1.43 -9.99
C ILE A 303 18.53 -0.92 -11.00
N GLU A 304 18.27 -1.04 -12.30
CA GLU A 304 19.19 -0.55 -13.33
C GLU A 304 19.31 0.99 -13.31
N VAL A 305 18.21 1.72 -13.07
CA VAL A 305 18.26 3.18 -12.83
C VAL A 305 19.13 3.52 -11.61
N GLN A 306 18.99 2.78 -10.50
CA GLN A 306 19.82 2.98 -9.31
C GLN A 306 21.30 2.64 -9.53
N ARG A 307 21.61 1.67 -10.39
CA ARG A 307 23.00 1.37 -10.78
C ARG A 307 23.56 2.50 -11.64
N ALA A 308 22.78 3.01 -12.60
CA ALA A 308 23.16 4.11 -13.46
C ALA A 308 23.48 5.37 -12.64
N SER A 309 22.63 5.68 -11.65
CA SER A 309 22.82 6.84 -10.76
C SER A 309 24.10 6.77 -9.91
N LYS A 310 24.61 5.56 -9.64
CA LYS A 310 25.86 5.34 -8.90
C LYS A 310 27.09 5.35 -9.79
N VAL A 311 27.00 4.78 -11.00
CA VAL A 311 28.16 4.58 -11.88
C VAL A 311 28.47 5.79 -12.76
N TRP A 312 27.48 6.63 -13.08
CA TRP A 312 27.66 7.74 -14.04
C TRP A 312 28.83 8.72 -13.75
N PRO A 313 29.23 9.02 -12.48
CA PRO A 313 30.36 9.91 -12.26
C PRO A 313 31.69 9.31 -12.71
N ALA A 314 31.79 7.98 -12.72
CA ALA A 314 32.99 7.24 -13.11
C ALA A 314 32.93 6.77 -14.58
N ASP A 315 31.76 6.31 -15.04
CA ASP A 315 31.57 5.76 -16.37
C ASP A 315 30.17 6.13 -16.91
N ALA A 316 30.10 7.24 -17.64
CA ALA A 316 28.87 7.71 -18.23
C ALA A 316 28.34 6.79 -19.35
N PRO A 317 29.15 6.26 -20.29
CA PRO A 317 28.69 5.25 -21.24
C PRO A 317 28.03 4.03 -20.59
N ALA A 318 28.62 3.48 -19.53
CA ALA A 318 28.02 2.36 -18.81
C ALA A 318 26.67 2.74 -18.17
N ALA A 319 26.58 3.92 -17.57
CA ALA A 319 25.32 4.42 -17.00
C ALA A 319 24.23 4.56 -18.07
N PHE A 320 24.57 5.06 -19.26
CA PHE A 320 23.61 5.17 -20.36
C PHE A 320 23.12 3.81 -20.86
N GLY A 321 23.99 2.81 -20.98
CA GLY A 321 23.57 1.44 -21.34
C GLY A 321 22.64 0.81 -20.29
N GLN A 322 22.86 1.10 -19.00
CA GLN A 322 21.95 0.66 -17.92
C GLN A 322 20.58 1.35 -18.01
N LEU A 323 20.54 2.63 -18.39
CA LEU A 323 19.28 3.36 -18.56
C LEU A 323 18.49 2.91 -19.79
N GLU A 324 19.18 2.54 -20.87
CA GLU A 324 18.55 1.91 -22.04
C GLU A 324 17.91 0.56 -21.67
N LEU A 325 18.66 -0.30 -20.96
CA LEU A 325 18.10 -1.55 -20.42
C LEU A 325 16.92 -1.31 -19.48
N ALA A 326 17.00 -0.28 -18.62
CA ALA A 326 15.91 0.08 -17.73
C ALA A 326 14.66 0.52 -18.50
N ALA A 327 14.83 1.25 -19.62
CA ALA A 327 13.75 1.67 -20.49
C ALA A 327 13.11 0.47 -21.22
N ASP A 328 13.91 -0.51 -21.66
CA ASP A 328 13.41 -1.74 -22.28
C ASP A 328 12.60 -2.60 -21.30
N LEU A 329 13.06 -2.68 -20.04
CA LEU A 329 12.38 -3.42 -18.98
C LEU A 329 11.07 -2.75 -18.55
N ASN A 330 11.01 -1.42 -18.59
CA ASN A 330 9.80 -0.67 -18.22
C ASN A 330 9.53 0.48 -19.21
N PRO A 331 9.01 0.17 -20.40
CA PRO A 331 8.83 1.15 -21.47
C PRO A 331 7.79 2.22 -21.13
N LEU A 332 6.97 2.02 -20.10
CA LEU A 332 5.94 2.98 -19.67
C LEU A 332 6.49 4.02 -18.68
N SER A 333 7.69 3.81 -18.12
CA SER A 333 8.25 4.73 -17.12
C SER A 333 9.03 5.87 -17.75
N SER A 334 8.76 7.10 -17.32
CA SER A 334 9.55 8.29 -17.69
C SER A 334 10.92 8.33 -16.99
N GLN A 335 11.11 7.54 -15.92
CA GLN A 335 12.29 7.63 -15.05
C GLN A 335 13.62 7.36 -15.76
N PRO A 336 13.79 6.30 -16.58
CA PRO A 336 15.06 6.05 -17.28
C PRO A 336 15.48 7.25 -18.14
N ALA A 337 14.55 7.79 -18.93
CA ALA A 337 14.79 8.95 -19.79
C ALA A 337 15.04 10.24 -18.98
N LEU A 338 14.37 10.42 -17.84
CA LEU A 338 14.60 11.55 -16.94
C LEU A 338 16.00 11.52 -16.31
N TYR A 339 16.45 10.35 -15.86
CA TYR A 339 17.81 10.15 -15.36
C TYR A 339 18.87 10.34 -16.46
N GLU A 340 18.61 9.80 -17.65
CA GLU A 340 19.50 9.99 -18.81
C GLU A 340 19.64 11.47 -19.15
N GLY A 341 18.52 12.18 -19.24
CA GLY A 341 18.48 13.62 -19.50
C GLY A 341 19.28 14.40 -18.46
N THR A 342 19.13 14.03 -17.19
CA THR A 342 19.85 14.66 -16.08
C THR A 342 21.36 14.45 -16.18
N ILE A 343 21.80 13.20 -16.38
CA ILE A 343 23.22 12.86 -16.51
C ILE A 343 23.81 13.55 -17.73
N ALA A 344 23.12 13.51 -18.87
CA ALA A 344 23.54 14.18 -20.09
C ALA A 344 23.66 15.70 -19.90
N LEU A 345 22.71 16.33 -19.20
CA LEU A 345 22.74 17.75 -18.89
C LEU A 345 23.94 18.13 -18.01
N ARG A 346 24.24 17.32 -16.98
CA ARG A 346 25.42 17.50 -16.11
C ARG A 346 26.74 17.38 -16.86
N LEU A 347 26.79 16.52 -17.88
CA LEU A 347 27.94 16.35 -18.76
C LEU A 347 27.98 17.36 -19.92
N ASN A 348 27.10 18.37 -19.90
CA ASN A 348 26.93 19.38 -20.95
C ASN A 348 26.65 18.78 -22.35
N ARG A 349 26.03 17.60 -22.41
CA ARG A 349 25.62 16.92 -23.65
C ARG A 349 24.18 17.32 -24.01
N LEU A 350 24.01 18.58 -24.42
CA LEU A 350 22.68 19.22 -24.53
C LEU A 350 21.74 18.53 -25.52
N ASP A 351 22.24 18.02 -26.66
CA ASP A 351 21.40 17.33 -27.63
C ASP A 351 20.84 16.02 -27.08
N ARG A 352 21.70 15.23 -26.41
CA ARG A 352 21.28 13.99 -25.74
C ARG A 352 20.30 14.27 -24.60
N ALA A 353 20.59 15.30 -23.80
CA ALA A 353 19.70 15.73 -22.72
C ALA A 353 18.32 16.13 -23.26
N ARG A 354 18.28 16.91 -24.35
CA ARG A 354 17.03 17.33 -24.99
C ARG A 354 16.23 16.13 -25.49
N THR A 355 16.86 15.18 -26.16
CA THR A 355 16.18 13.96 -26.64
C THR A 355 15.58 13.18 -25.46
N ALA A 356 16.38 12.90 -24.44
CA ALA A 356 15.94 12.13 -23.28
C ALA A 356 14.83 12.84 -22.46
N PHE A 357 14.92 14.17 -22.26
CA PHE A 357 13.82 14.89 -21.61
C PHE A 357 12.55 14.97 -22.46
N THR A 358 12.68 15.01 -23.79
CA THR A 358 11.52 14.94 -24.68
C THR A 358 10.85 13.57 -24.58
N GLU A 359 11.65 12.52 -24.60
CA GLU A 359 11.21 11.14 -24.41
C GLU A 359 10.53 10.91 -23.04
N ALA A 360 11.05 11.53 -21.97
CA ALA A 360 10.42 11.51 -20.66
C ALA A 360 9.02 12.17 -20.69
N LEU A 361 8.86 13.29 -21.41
CA LEU A 361 7.59 14.00 -21.56
C LEU A 361 6.58 13.30 -22.47
N GLU A 362 7.04 12.42 -23.36
CA GLU A 362 6.15 11.55 -24.15
C GLU A 362 5.46 10.51 -23.27
N ARG A 363 6.17 10.03 -22.23
CA ARG A 363 5.63 9.06 -21.26
C ARG A 363 4.84 9.73 -20.14
N ASP A 364 5.35 10.84 -19.60
CA ASP A 364 4.64 11.67 -18.64
C ASP A 364 4.74 13.16 -18.98
N SER A 365 3.68 13.66 -19.63
CA SER A 365 3.57 15.06 -20.02
C SER A 365 3.50 16.04 -18.82
N ARG A 366 3.34 15.54 -17.60
CA ARG A 366 3.24 16.35 -16.37
C ARG A 366 4.58 16.48 -15.65
N GLU A 367 5.67 15.94 -16.21
CA GLU A 367 6.99 16.04 -15.59
C GLU A 367 7.54 17.48 -15.59
N ALA A 368 7.38 18.14 -14.44
CA ALA A 368 7.78 19.52 -14.24
C ALA A 368 9.30 19.70 -14.40
N TYR A 369 10.09 18.74 -13.90
CA TYR A 369 11.55 18.81 -13.97
C TYR A 369 12.07 18.69 -15.40
N ALA A 370 11.57 17.73 -16.19
CA ALA A 370 11.94 17.59 -17.60
C ALA A 370 11.55 18.85 -18.40
N THR A 371 10.38 19.43 -18.11
CA THR A 371 9.91 20.68 -18.71
C THR A 371 10.83 21.86 -18.36
N LEU A 372 11.23 22.00 -17.08
CA LEU A 372 12.19 23.00 -16.62
C LEU A 372 13.52 22.85 -17.35
N ALA A 373 14.06 21.62 -17.40
CA ALA A 373 15.35 21.33 -18.03
C ALA A 373 15.36 21.69 -19.52
N LEU A 374 14.29 21.38 -20.26
CA LEU A 374 14.14 21.81 -21.66
C LEU A 374 14.11 23.34 -21.81
N GLY A 375 13.49 24.06 -20.86
CA GLY A 375 13.52 25.51 -20.80
C GLY A 375 14.92 26.08 -20.59
N VAL A 376 15.69 25.46 -19.69
CA VAL A 376 17.11 25.81 -19.44
C VAL A 376 17.97 25.55 -20.68
N ILE A 377 17.82 24.37 -21.31
CA ILE A 377 18.53 24.03 -22.55
C ILE A 377 18.22 25.03 -23.66
N ALA A 378 16.95 25.39 -23.85
CA ALA A 378 16.55 26.40 -24.83
C ALA A 378 17.14 27.78 -24.51
N SER A 379 17.22 28.16 -23.23
CA SER A 379 17.85 29.42 -22.81
C SER A 379 19.35 29.44 -23.14
N GLN A 380 20.05 28.32 -22.93
CA GLN A 380 21.47 28.18 -23.24
C GLN A 380 21.74 28.25 -24.75
N GLN A 381 20.84 27.70 -25.55
CA GLN A 381 20.87 27.77 -27.02
C GLN A 381 20.49 29.16 -27.58
N GLY A 382 20.14 30.12 -26.72
CA GLY A 382 19.72 31.47 -27.14
C GLY A 382 18.29 31.55 -27.66
N ASP A 383 17.52 30.46 -27.62
CA ASP A 383 16.11 30.43 -28.01
C ASP A 383 15.22 30.89 -26.85
N ARG A 384 15.22 32.21 -26.62
CA ARG A 384 14.45 32.86 -25.55
C ARG A 384 12.96 32.56 -25.64
N ARG A 385 12.41 32.45 -26.85
CA ARG A 385 10.97 32.18 -27.06
C ARG A 385 10.61 30.78 -26.56
N ARG A 386 11.36 29.75 -26.95
CA ARG A 386 11.12 28.37 -26.46
C ARG A 386 11.41 28.26 -24.97
N ALA A 387 12.47 28.90 -24.47
CA ALA A 387 12.79 28.92 -23.04
C ALA A 387 11.61 29.44 -22.20
N LEU A 388 11.04 30.60 -22.56
CA LEU A 388 9.87 31.15 -21.86
C LEU A 388 8.64 30.24 -21.95
N ALA A 389 8.43 29.54 -23.08
CA ALA A 389 7.30 28.62 -23.22
C ALA A 389 7.41 27.43 -22.26
N PHE A 390 8.58 26.78 -22.21
CA PHE A 390 8.84 25.68 -21.30
C PHE A 390 8.80 26.11 -19.83
N LEU A 391 9.45 27.21 -19.47
CA LEU A 391 9.50 27.69 -18.08
C LEU A 391 8.12 28.10 -17.55
N ARG A 392 7.26 28.69 -18.40
CA ARG A 392 5.86 28.95 -18.03
C ARG A 392 5.08 27.67 -17.79
N ARG A 393 5.28 26.65 -18.63
CA ARG A 393 4.63 25.34 -18.45
C ARG A 393 5.12 24.67 -17.16
N ALA A 394 6.43 24.67 -16.91
CA ALA A 394 7.01 24.13 -15.68
C ALA A 394 6.42 24.82 -14.43
N ALA A 395 6.23 26.15 -14.47
CA ALA A 395 5.62 26.90 -13.37
C ALA A 395 4.13 26.59 -13.15
N VAL A 396 3.43 26.07 -14.17
CA VAL A 396 2.05 25.58 -14.02
C VAL A 396 2.04 24.16 -13.42
N LEU A 397 2.98 23.32 -13.83
CA LEU A 397 3.11 21.92 -13.37
C LEU A 397 3.65 21.83 -11.94
N ASN A 398 4.50 22.78 -11.52
CA ASN A 398 4.95 22.91 -10.13
C ASN A 398 4.94 24.39 -9.74
N ARG A 399 3.85 24.81 -9.08
CA ARG A 399 3.56 26.23 -8.81
C ARG A 399 4.47 26.86 -7.76
N GLN A 400 5.04 26.03 -6.90
CA GLN A 400 5.84 26.48 -5.75
C GLN A 400 7.34 26.28 -5.99
N ASP A 401 7.74 25.87 -7.20
CA ASP A 401 9.12 25.59 -7.52
C ASP A 401 9.96 26.86 -7.66
N ALA A 402 10.71 27.19 -6.60
CA ALA A 402 11.52 28.41 -6.54
C ALA A 402 12.54 28.51 -7.69
N VAL A 403 13.12 27.38 -8.14
CA VAL A 403 14.09 27.40 -9.24
C VAL A 403 13.41 27.66 -10.57
N THR A 404 12.26 27.05 -10.85
CA THR A 404 11.49 27.35 -12.06
C THR A 404 11.08 28.82 -12.11
N LEU A 405 10.59 29.37 -10.99
CA LEU A 405 10.21 30.78 -10.91
C LEU A 405 11.42 31.70 -11.10
N GLY A 406 12.54 31.41 -10.44
CA GLY A 406 13.79 32.17 -10.61
C GLY A 406 14.34 32.09 -12.04
N ALA A 407 14.31 30.90 -12.66
CA ALA A 407 14.70 30.69 -14.05
C ALA A 407 13.81 31.50 -15.01
N LEU A 408 12.50 31.49 -14.79
CA LEU A 408 11.54 32.25 -15.59
C LEU A 408 11.81 33.75 -15.52
N ASP A 409 12.09 34.28 -14.33
CA ASP A 409 12.36 35.71 -14.13
C ASP A 409 13.69 36.15 -14.77
N ARG A 410 14.75 35.32 -14.70
CA ARG A 410 16.01 35.60 -15.39
C ARG A 410 15.84 35.66 -16.91
N VAL A 411 15.13 34.70 -17.50
CA VAL A 411 14.87 34.71 -18.96
C VAL A 411 13.93 35.87 -19.36
N ARG A 412 13.03 36.31 -18.47
CA ARG A 412 12.25 37.54 -18.65
C ARG A 412 13.11 38.80 -18.59
N ALA A 413 14.14 38.85 -17.77
CA ALA A 413 15.13 39.92 -17.75
C ALA A 413 16.07 39.90 -18.97
N GLY A 414 16.07 38.81 -19.75
CA GLY A 414 16.94 38.63 -20.92
C GLY A 414 18.28 37.99 -20.60
N GLU A 415 18.44 37.49 -19.38
CA GLU A 415 19.59 36.72 -18.97
C GLU A 415 19.51 35.28 -19.48
N ARG A 416 20.67 34.63 -19.61
CA ARG A 416 20.77 33.19 -19.86
C ARG A 416 20.91 32.43 -18.55
N ILE A 417 20.30 31.25 -18.48
CA ILE A 417 20.35 30.40 -17.28
C ILE A 417 21.56 29.48 -17.35
N GLU A 418 22.50 29.63 -16.43
CA GLU A 418 23.65 28.72 -16.27
C GLU A 418 23.23 27.36 -15.70
N ILE A 419 23.67 26.27 -16.35
CA ILE A 419 23.32 24.87 -15.99
C ILE A 419 23.70 24.50 -14.54
N PRO A 420 24.85 24.93 -13.98
CA PRO A 420 25.24 24.58 -12.61
C PRO A 420 24.22 24.96 -11.54
N ALA A 421 23.42 26.02 -11.76
CA ALA A 421 22.40 26.46 -10.81
C ALA A 421 21.19 25.52 -10.71
N LEU A 422 20.97 24.63 -11.69
CA LEU A 422 19.88 23.64 -11.70
C LEU A 422 20.24 22.35 -10.93
N ILE A 423 21.54 22.08 -10.76
CA ILE A 423 22.08 20.79 -10.32
C ILE A 423 21.81 20.51 -8.82
N GLU A 424 21.75 21.55 -7.99
CA GLU A 424 21.42 21.44 -6.56
C GLU A 424 19.99 20.92 -6.33
N GLN A 425 19.06 21.27 -7.22
CA GLN A 425 17.66 20.89 -7.11
C GLN A 425 17.43 19.39 -7.35
N PHE A 426 18.15 18.80 -8.30
CA PHE A 426 18.12 17.37 -8.54
C PHE A 426 18.64 16.57 -7.33
N GLN A 427 19.64 17.10 -6.59
CA GLN A 427 20.13 16.44 -5.39
C GLN A 427 19.13 16.49 -4.22
N ILE A 428 18.22 17.47 -4.20
CA ILE A 428 17.14 17.54 -3.21
C ILE A 428 16.03 16.53 -3.57
N LEU A 429 15.66 16.44 -4.85
CA LEU A 429 14.69 15.45 -5.34
C LEU A 429 15.19 14.01 -5.20
N ALA A 430 16.43 13.73 -5.59
CA ALA A 430 17.03 12.40 -5.50
C ALA A 430 17.18 11.91 -4.04
N ARG A 431 17.54 12.80 -3.10
CA ARG A 431 17.62 12.45 -1.66
C ARG A 431 16.27 12.11 -1.04
N ASN A 432 15.17 12.56 -1.62
CA ASN A 432 13.81 12.26 -1.15
C ASN A 432 13.26 10.97 -1.79
N ALA A 433 13.79 10.54 -2.95
CA ALA A 433 13.47 9.24 -3.55
C ALA A 433 14.24 8.07 -2.91
N ASP A 434 15.34 8.35 -2.21
CA ASP A 434 16.14 7.39 -1.43
C ASP A 434 15.57 7.12 -0.01
N ARG A 435 14.45 7.74 0.36
CA ARG A 435 13.73 7.54 1.63
C ARG A 435 12.39 6.88 1.38
#